data_AF-A0A1Y0FZZ0-F1
#
_entry.id   AF-A0A1Y0FZZ0-F1
#
_cell.length_a   1.000
_cell.length_b   1.000
_cell.length_c   1.000
_cell.angle_alpha   90.00
_cell.angle_beta   90.00
_cell.angle_gamma   90.00
#
_symmetry.space_group_name_H-M   'P 1'
#
loop_
_entity.id
_entity.type
_entity.pdbx_description
1 polymer ?
#
loop_
_entity_poly.entity_id
_entity_poly.type
_entity_poly.pdbx_seq_one_letter_code
_entity_poly.pdbx_strand_id
1 'polypeptide(L)'
;MNTEKPTHLLSPKRFVLLIGVVLVIGIGYLVLDDDDAVATTSQTATVENVEGQGQQPVNNSSAPVKAPSPSAVKQRTAADVAIVDSWFDEVGYSTELRKTYDQQYSDEQLKDLADTGDIIAIDTLLERIFRKNNLEFEAKLKALIDAGDYVGIQQLGTIDKEYIALAEKGIVYGSYNAISALARSVGQVPSPDDSPEQKQQNIQSLREQLAFMGVMKMRGGGELYSTDILKEHMLNWYRKDYGEEPLSAEDHEWINNRTHELYNHYQAKRHELGLGDFDNEPPKEVKEFLGE
;
A
#
# COMPACT_ATOMS: atom_id res chain seq x y z
N MET A 1 -45.60 -35.29 10.85
CA MET A 1 -45.49 -33.98 10.16
C MET A 1 -44.00 -33.72 9.97
N ASN A 2 -43.49 -33.94 8.76
CA ASN A 2 -42.11 -33.64 8.40
C ASN A 2 -42.05 -32.16 8.00
N THR A 3 -41.36 -31.34 8.79
CA THR A 3 -40.99 -29.98 8.40
C THR A 3 -39.64 -30.03 7.70
N GLU A 4 -39.67 -30.01 6.38
CA GLU A 4 -38.48 -29.82 5.55
C GLU A 4 -37.88 -28.44 5.85
N LYS A 5 -36.62 -28.41 6.28
CA LYS A 5 -35.83 -27.17 6.40
C LYS A 5 -35.49 -26.70 4.97
N PRO A 6 -35.73 -25.42 4.63
CA PRO A 6 -35.32 -24.90 3.33
C PRO A 6 -33.80 -24.74 3.30
N THR A 7 -33.14 -25.58 2.49
CA THR A 7 -31.71 -25.43 2.15
C THR A 7 -31.59 -24.28 1.15
N HIS A 8 -31.28 -23.08 1.63
CA HIS A 8 -30.89 -21.97 0.76
C HIS A 8 -29.48 -22.22 0.21
N LEU A 9 -29.39 -23.03 -0.85
CA LEU A 9 -28.19 -23.13 -1.66
C LEU A 9 -27.97 -21.79 -2.37
N LEU A 10 -26.83 -21.15 -2.11
CA LEU A 10 -26.38 -19.99 -2.86
C LEU A 10 -26.31 -20.33 -4.35
N SER A 11 -26.82 -19.45 -5.20
CA SER A 11 -26.80 -19.70 -6.63
C SER A 11 -25.34 -19.75 -7.16
N PRO A 12 -25.05 -20.54 -8.20
CA PRO A 12 -23.70 -20.66 -8.77
C PRO A 12 -23.06 -19.32 -9.20
N LYS A 13 -23.88 -18.30 -9.50
CA LYS A 13 -23.41 -16.95 -9.81
C LYS A 13 -22.82 -16.22 -8.58
N ARG A 14 -23.39 -16.45 -7.39
CA ARG A 14 -22.85 -15.92 -6.12
C ARG A 14 -21.56 -16.64 -5.70
N PHE A 15 -21.40 -17.89 -6.12
CA PHE A 15 -20.21 -18.70 -5.88
C PHE A 15 -18.98 -18.22 -6.67
N VAL A 16 -19.14 -17.83 -7.94
CA VAL A 16 -18.03 -17.31 -8.77
C VAL A 16 -17.57 -15.93 -8.31
N LEU A 17 -18.48 -15.10 -7.79
CA LEU A 17 -18.16 -13.75 -7.32
C LEU A 17 -17.33 -13.76 -6.02
N LEU A 18 -17.66 -14.66 -5.08
CA LEU A 18 -16.99 -14.77 -3.79
C LEU A 18 -15.53 -15.25 -3.93
N ILE A 19 -15.27 -16.12 -4.91
CA ILE A 19 -13.91 -16.56 -5.28
C ILE A 19 -13.12 -15.40 -5.91
N GLY A 20 -13.79 -14.51 -6.67
CA GLY A 20 -13.18 -13.33 -7.28
C GLY A 20 -12.70 -12.28 -6.27
N VAL A 21 -13.49 -11.99 -5.22
CA VAL A 21 -13.13 -10.99 -4.20
C VAL A 21 -11.91 -11.41 -3.37
N VAL A 22 -11.80 -12.71 -3.07
CA VAL A 22 -10.70 -13.25 -2.27
C VAL A 22 -9.38 -13.32 -3.05
N LEU A 23 -9.44 -13.56 -4.37
CA LEU A 23 -8.26 -13.53 -5.25
C LEU A 23 -7.70 -12.12 -5.48
N VAL A 24 -8.52 -11.08 -5.43
CA VAL A 24 -8.06 -9.68 -5.60
C VAL A 24 -7.14 -9.22 -4.46
N ILE A 25 -7.33 -9.77 -3.24
CA ILE A 25 -6.45 -9.50 -2.09
C ILE A 25 -5.03 -10.04 -2.32
N GLY A 26 -4.88 -11.13 -3.07
CA GLY A 26 -3.57 -11.69 -3.47
C GLY A 26 -2.99 -11.08 -4.75
N ILE A 27 -3.82 -10.76 -5.75
CA ILE A 27 -3.38 -10.30 -7.07
C ILE A 27 -2.92 -8.84 -7.09
N GLY A 28 -3.39 -8.00 -6.15
CA GLY A 28 -2.88 -6.63 -6.01
C GLY A 28 -1.35 -6.55 -5.82
N TYR A 29 -0.72 -7.64 -5.39
CA TYR A 29 0.74 -7.77 -5.26
C TYR A 29 1.44 -8.30 -6.52
N LEU A 30 0.78 -9.11 -7.36
CA LEU A 30 1.43 -9.68 -8.56
C LEU A 30 1.54 -8.69 -9.73
N VAL A 31 0.69 -7.67 -9.78
CA VAL A 31 0.67 -6.71 -10.90
C VAL A 31 1.67 -5.55 -10.72
N LEU A 32 2.27 -5.40 -9.54
CA LEU A 32 3.29 -4.35 -9.29
C LEU A 32 4.74 -4.87 -9.25
N ASP A 33 4.96 -6.19 -9.29
CA ASP A 33 6.30 -6.79 -9.26
C ASP A 33 6.80 -7.29 -10.65
N ASP A 34 5.97 -7.18 -11.70
CA ASP A 34 6.28 -7.68 -13.06
C ASP A 34 6.89 -6.61 -13.99
N ASP A 35 7.55 -5.58 -13.45
CA ASP A 35 8.21 -4.50 -14.21
C ASP A 35 9.65 -4.83 -14.66
N ASP A 36 10.05 -6.10 -14.64
CA ASP A 36 11.29 -6.57 -15.29
C ASP A 36 11.07 -6.81 -16.79
N ALA A 37 10.91 -5.74 -17.58
CA ALA A 37 11.38 -5.62 -18.98
C ALA A 37 10.98 -4.29 -19.65
N VAL A 38 11.44 -3.14 -19.16
CA VAL A 38 11.60 -1.96 -20.03
C VAL A 38 13.09 -1.71 -20.25
N ALA A 39 13.64 -2.42 -21.24
CA ALA A 39 14.92 -2.07 -21.83
C ALA A 39 14.86 -0.62 -22.32
N THR A 40 15.58 0.27 -21.62
CA THR A 40 15.75 1.67 -21.99
C THR A 40 16.54 1.73 -23.30
N THR A 41 15.83 1.65 -24.43
CA THR A 41 16.40 1.91 -25.74
C THR A 41 16.34 3.41 -25.98
N SER A 42 17.47 4.10 -25.80
CA SER A 42 17.65 5.48 -26.23
C SER A 42 17.43 5.57 -27.74
N GLN A 43 16.24 6.00 -28.16
CA GLN A 43 15.99 6.38 -29.55
C GLN A 43 16.48 7.81 -29.80
N THR A 44 17.56 7.91 -30.56
CA THR A 44 18.00 9.15 -31.23
C THR A 44 16.93 9.55 -32.24
N ALA A 45 16.18 10.62 -31.98
CA ALA A 45 15.22 11.17 -32.92
C ALA A 45 15.94 11.70 -34.17
N THR A 46 15.75 11.02 -35.30
CA THR A 46 16.11 11.53 -36.62
C THR A 46 14.92 12.31 -37.14
N VAL A 47 15.10 13.61 -37.37
CA VAL A 47 14.09 14.50 -37.94
C VAL A 47 14.00 14.24 -39.45
N GLU A 48 12.94 13.58 -39.89
CA GLU A 48 12.55 13.57 -41.30
C GLU A 48 11.60 14.74 -41.60
N ASN A 49 12.03 15.60 -42.52
CA ASN A 49 11.23 16.65 -43.13
C ASN A 49 10.10 16.05 -43.96
N VAL A 50 8.86 16.41 -43.65
CA VAL A 50 7.71 16.22 -44.55
C VAL A 50 7.28 17.59 -45.07
N GLU A 51 7.58 17.85 -46.35
CA GLU A 51 6.97 18.91 -47.14
C GLU A 51 5.52 18.53 -47.48
N GLY A 52 4.56 19.41 -47.18
CA GLY A 52 3.16 19.20 -47.51
C GLY A 52 2.34 20.49 -47.35
N GLN A 53 1.96 21.08 -48.48
CA GLN A 53 1.31 22.38 -48.66
C GLN A 53 -0.14 22.46 -48.15
N GLY A 54 -0.58 23.67 -47.79
CA GLY A 54 -2.02 24.02 -47.75
C GLY A 54 -2.38 25.22 -46.87
N GLN A 55 -2.41 26.43 -47.45
CA GLN A 55 -2.79 27.69 -46.81
C GLN A 55 -4.30 27.82 -46.53
N GLN A 56 -4.68 28.38 -45.37
CA GLN A 56 -5.68 29.45 -45.26
C GLN A 56 -5.35 30.38 -44.06
N PRO A 57 -5.49 31.71 -44.19
CA PRO A 57 -5.10 32.66 -43.14
C PRO A 57 -6.28 32.97 -42.20
N VAL A 58 -6.17 32.57 -40.93
CA VAL A 58 -7.02 33.08 -39.85
C VAL A 58 -6.18 34.04 -39.01
N ASN A 59 -6.52 35.32 -39.12
CA ASN A 59 -5.81 36.42 -38.48
C ASN A 59 -6.21 36.52 -37.00
N ASN A 60 -5.64 35.65 -36.16
CA ASN A 60 -5.72 35.77 -34.71
C ASN A 60 -4.40 36.32 -34.17
N SER A 61 -4.39 37.64 -33.94
CA SER A 61 -3.33 38.34 -33.22
C SER A 61 -3.33 37.90 -31.76
N SER A 62 -2.64 36.79 -31.49
CA SER A 62 -2.30 36.33 -30.15
C SER A 62 -0.84 36.71 -29.93
N ALA A 63 -0.57 37.53 -28.91
CA ALA A 63 0.80 37.76 -28.47
C ALA A 63 1.49 36.40 -28.24
N PRO A 64 2.77 36.24 -28.61
CA PRO A 64 3.47 34.99 -28.43
C PRO A 64 3.51 34.68 -26.94
N VAL A 65 2.73 33.70 -26.51
CA VAL A 65 2.89 33.07 -25.20
C VAL A 65 4.28 32.48 -25.23
N LYS A 66 5.22 33.16 -24.56
CA LYS A 66 6.59 32.72 -24.38
C LYS A 66 6.49 31.36 -23.69
N ALA A 67 6.68 30.28 -24.46
CA ALA A 67 6.66 28.94 -23.92
C ALA A 67 7.58 28.92 -22.70
N PRO A 68 7.12 28.39 -21.55
CA PRO A 68 7.96 28.29 -20.37
C PRO A 68 9.26 27.62 -20.82
N SER A 69 10.37 28.34 -20.63
CA SER A 69 11.70 27.81 -20.93
C SER A 69 11.77 26.48 -20.19
N PRO A 70 12.09 25.35 -20.85
CA PRO A 70 12.21 24.08 -20.17
C PRO A 70 13.21 24.29 -19.03
N SER A 71 12.71 24.30 -17.80
CA SER A 71 13.55 24.36 -16.61
C SER A 71 14.57 23.25 -16.78
N ALA A 72 15.85 23.61 -16.77
CA ALA A 72 16.93 22.67 -17.02
C ALA A 72 16.75 21.49 -16.06
N VAL A 73 16.31 20.34 -16.58
CA VAL A 73 16.17 19.11 -15.79
C VAL A 73 17.59 18.79 -15.31
N LYS A 74 17.85 19.02 -14.01
CA LYS A 74 19.13 18.71 -13.38
C LYS A 74 19.39 17.23 -13.63
N GLN A 75 20.43 16.92 -14.40
CA GLN A 75 20.82 15.52 -14.61
C GLN A 75 21.22 14.94 -13.25
N ARG A 76 20.54 13.86 -12.85
CA ARG A 76 20.79 13.15 -11.60
C ARG A 76 22.12 12.41 -11.71
N THR A 77 22.95 12.51 -10.68
CA THR A 77 24.24 11.83 -10.58
C THR A 77 24.11 10.50 -9.84
N ALA A 78 25.10 9.61 -9.97
CA ALA A 78 25.14 8.38 -9.19
C ALA A 78 25.22 8.62 -7.68
N ALA A 79 25.80 9.75 -7.25
CA ALA A 79 25.84 10.14 -5.85
C ALA A 79 24.45 10.54 -5.33
N ASP A 80 23.66 11.24 -6.14
CA ASP A 80 22.28 11.61 -5.77
C ASP A 80 21.42 10.34 -5.56
N VAL A 81 21.57 9.35 -6.44
CA VAL A 81 20.88 8.05 -6.32
C VAL A 81 21.30 7.33 -5.03
N ALA A 82 22.61 7.27 -4.75
CA ALA A 82 23.10 6.59 -3.54
C ALA A 82 22.62 7.23 -2.23
N ILE A 83 22.44 8.56 -2.18
CA ILE A 83 21.87 9.26 -1.02
C ILE A 83 20.42 8.85 -0.81
N VAL A 84 19.65 8.77 -1.90
CA VAL A 84 18.24 8.38 -1.87
C VAL A 84 18.10 6.91 -1.45
N ASP A 85 18.91 6.02 -2.01
CA ASP A 85 18.92 4.59 -1.66
C ASP A 85 19.27 4.39 -0.17
N SER A 86 20.31 5.06 0.33
CA SER A 86 20.69 5.00 1.75
C SER A 86 19.58 5.47 2.66
N TRP A 87 18.89 6.55 2.29
CA TRP A 87 17.77 7.05 3.07
C TRP A 87 16.59 6.06 3.05
N PHE A 88 16.28 5.47 1.89
CA PHE A 88 15.25 4.42 1.81
C PHE A 88 15.61 3.21 2.67
N ASP A 89 16.88 2.81 2.71
CA ASP A 89 17.35 1.72 3.59
C ASP A 89 17.09 2.04 5.07
N GLU A 90 17.39 3.26 5.51
CA GLU A 90 17.19 3.73 6.89
C GLU A 90 15.71 3.70 7.31
N VAL A 91 14.80 3.98 6.39
CA VAL A 91 13.35 4.00 6.66
C VAL A 91 12.63 2.67 6.34
N GLY A 92 13.40 1.62 6.01
CA GLY A 92 12.93 0.24 5.81
C GLY A 92 12.57 -0.15 4.37
N TYR A 93 12.84 0.69 3.37
CA TYR A 93 12.47 0.45 1.97
C TYR A 93 13.51 -0.22 1.09
N SER A 94 14.63 -0.66 1.65
CA SER A 94 15.61 -1.42 0.88
C SER A 94 14.99 -2.67 0.25
N THR A 95 15.04 -2.77 -1.07
CA THR A 95 14.68 -4.01 -1.80
C THR A 95 15.86 -4.98 -1.79
N GLU A 96 17.07 -4.48 -2.08
CA GLU A 96 18.28 -5.31 -2.19
C GLU A 96 18.78 -5.84 -0.83
N LEU A 97 18.76 -5.02 0.23
CA LEU A 97 19.11 -5.53 1.57
C LEU A 97 18.10 -6.56 2.03
N ARG A 98 16.80 -6.32 1.80
CA ARG A 98 15.75 -7.27 2.17
C ARG A 98 15.88 -8.59 1.43
N LYS A 99 16.19 -8.57 0.13
CA LYS A 99 16.50 -9.78 -0.64
C LYS A 99 17.69 -10.54 -0.07
N THR A 100 18.72 -9.81 0.37
CA THR A 100 19.86 -10.41 1.06
C THR A 100 19.42 -11.05 2.38
N TYR A 101 18.59 -10.38 3.16
CA TYR A 101 18.07 -10.90 4.43
C TYR A 101 17.23 -12.16 4.21
N ASP A 102 16.33 -12.11 3.23
CA ASP A 102 15.45 -13.21 2.83
C ASP A 102 16.22 -14.45 2.34
N GLN A 103 17.44 -14.28 1.82
CA GLN A 103 18.24 -15.41 1.36
C GLN A 103 19.19 -15.97 2.43
N GLN A 104 19.67 -15.11 3.35
CA GLN A 104 20.78 -15.45 4.23
C GLN A 104 20.36 -15.82 5.66
N TYR A 105 19.21 -15.32 6.13
CA TYR A 105 18.78 -15.50 7.51
C TYR A 105 17.54 -16.40 7.62
N SER A 106 17.58 -17.31 8.60
CA SER A 106 16.42 -18.06 9.08
C SER A 106 15.42 -17.15 9.82
N ASP A 107 14.18 -17.62 9.99
CA ASP A 107 13.15 -16.87 10.73
C ASP A 107 13.58 -16.62 12.18
N GLU A 108 14.26 -17.57 12.82
CA GLU A 108 14.80 -17.41 14.18
C GLU A 108 15.86 -16.31 14.23
N GLN A 109 16.80 -16.29 13.28
CA GLN A 109 17.83 -15.25 13.23
C GLN A 109 17.24 -13.87 12.92
N LEU A 110 16.26 -13.80 12.01
CA LEU A 110 15.57 -12.54 11.75
C LEU A 110 14.80 -12.07 12.99
N LYS A 111 14.23 -12.99 13.79
CA LYS A 111 13.51 -12.66 15.02
C LYS A 111 14.46 -12.08 16.06
N ASP A 112 15.64 -12.68 16.23
CA ASP A 112 16.69 -12.17 17.10
C ASP A 112 17.13 -10.75 16.67
N LEU A 113 17.34 -10.52 15.37
CA LEU A 113 17.68 -9.20 14.82
C LEU A 113 16.55 -8.19 15.01
N ALA A 114 15.31 -8.56 14.69
CA ALA A 114 14.12 -7.77 14.92
C ALA A 114 13.95 -7.41 16.40
N ASP A 115 14.36 -8.30 17.30
CA ASP A 115 14.33 -8.07 18.74
C ASP A 115 15.30 -7.00 19.21
N THR A 116 16.37 -6.75 18.45
CA THR A 116 17.30 -5.65 18.66
C THR A 116 16.89 -4.34 17.96
N GLY A 117 15.80 -4.35 17.19
CA GLY A 117 15.32 -3.19 16.45
C GLY A 117 15.82 -3.07 15.01
N ASP A 118 16.35 -4.15 14.44
CA ASP A 118 16.74 -4.19 13.03
C ASP A 118 15.49 -4.11 12.13
N ILE A 119 15.30 -2.95 11.50
CA ILE A 119 14.14 -2.66 10.66
C ILE A 119 14.07 -3.57 9.44
N ILE A 120 15.21 -3.90 8.82
CA ILE A 120 15.23 -4.77 7.63
C ILE A 120 14.83 -6.19 8.03
N ALA A 121 15.27 -6.67 9.20
CA ALA A 121 14.83 -7.96 9.71
C ALA A 121 13.33 -7.99 10.03
N ILE A 122 12.80 -6.93 10.66
CA ILE A 122 11.36 -6.79 10.94
C ILE A 122 10.55 -6.85 9.64
N ASP A 123 10.94 -6.07 8.63
CA ASP A 123 10.22 -5.99 7.36
C ASP A 123 10.29 -7.30 6.59
N THR A 124 11.45 -7.97 6.59
CA THR A 124 11.62 -9.29 5.98
C THR A 124 10.71 -10.32 6.64
N LEU A 125 10.65 -10.34 7.98
CA LEU A 125 9.76 -11.24 8.71
C LEU A 125 8.28 -10.95 8.46
N LEU A 126 7.89 -9.67 8.43
CA LEU A 126 6.51 -9.29 8.08
C LEU A 126 6.13 -9.84 6.72
N GLU A 127 7.00 -9.70 5.72
CA GLU A 127 6.74 -10.24 4.39
C GLU A 127 6.63 -11.76 4.39
N ARG A 128 7.53 -12.47 5.08
CA ARG A 128 7.48 -13.94 5.20
C ARG A 128 6.22 -14.43 5.91
N ILE A 129 5.85 -13.81 7.03
CA ILE A 129 4.62 -14.14 7.76
C ILE A 129 3.41 -13.87 6.87
N PHE A 130 3.37 -12.74 6.16
CA PHE A 130 2.30 -12.43 5.23
C PHE A 130 2.18 -13.47 4.10
N ARG A 131 3.31 -13.81 3.45
CA ARG A 131 3.37 -14.81 2.38
C ARG A 131 2.92 -16.19 2.88
N LYS A 132 3.40 -16.61 4.05
CA LYS A 132 3.00 -17.86 4.70
C LYS A 132 1.50 -17.86 5.02
N ASN A 133 0.99 -16.78 5.60
CA ASN A 133 -0.43 -16.64 5.91
C ASN A 133 -1.29 -16.71 4.66
N ASN A 134 -0.87 -16.09 3.55
CA ASN A 134 -1.57 -16.18 2.28
C ASN A 134 -1.58 -17.60 1.72
N LEU A 135 -0.44 -18.29 1.70
CA LEU A 135 -0.37 -19.68 1.24
C LEU A 135 -1.23 -20.61 2.10
N GLU A 136 -1.20 -20.45 3.42
CA GLU A 136 -2.06 -21.21 4.34
C GLU A 136 -3.54 -20.89 4.13
N PHE A 137 -3.86 -19.62 3.94
CA PHE A 137 -5.22 -19.16 3.68
C PHE A 137 -5.75 -19.75 2.37
N GLU A 138 -4.99 -19.70 1.28
CA GLU A 138 -5.36 -20.28 -0.02
C GLU A 138 -5.58 -21.80 0.10
N ALA A 139 -4.67 -22.49 0.78
CA ALA A 139 -4.79 -23.94 1.00
C ALA A 139 -6.04 -24.29 1.81
N LYS A 140 -6.31 -23.56 2.90
CA LYS A 140 -7.51 -23.76 3.73
C LYS A 140 -8.78 -23.40 2.97
N LEU A 141 -8.78 -22.30 2.24
CA LEU A 141 -9.90 -21.87 1.40
C LEU A 141 -10.24 -22.94 0.37
N LYS A 142 -9.23 -23.45 -0.34
CA LYS A 142 -9.41 -24.54 -1.31
C LYS A 142 -10.03 -25.77 -0.64
N ALA A 143 -9.50 -26.19 0.51
CA ALA A 143 -10.02 -27.35 1.24
C ALA A 143 -11.50 -27.16 1.67
N LEU A 144 -11.86 -25.97 2.14
CA LEU A 144 -13.24 -25.64 2.53
C LEU A 144 -14.19 -25.60 1.33
N ILE A 145 -13.73 -25.07 0.19
CA ILE A 145 -14.48 -25.10 -1.06
C ILE A 145 -14.73 -26.54 -1.51
N ASP A 146 -13.69 -27.38 -1.52
CA ASP A 146 -13.79 -28.79 -1.90
C ASP A 146 -14.73 -29.56 -0.96
N ALA A 147 -14.82 -29.16 0.32
CA ALA A 147 -15.73 -29.72 1.32
C ALA A 147 -17.15 -29.14 1.28
N GLY A 148 -17.39 -28.04 0.55
CA GLY A 148 -18.65 -27.30 0.58
C GLY A 148 -18.94 -26.64 1.93
N ASP A 149 -17.91 -26.34 2.74
CA ASP A 149 -18.05 -25.75 4.08
C ASP A 149 -18.03 -24.22 4.03
N TYR A 150 -19.20 -23.65 3.76
CA TYR A 150 -19.38 -22.20 3.68
C TYR A 150 -19.24 -21.46 5.01
N VAL A 151 -19.43 -22.15 6.14
CA VAL A 151 -19.28 -21.52 7.47
C VAL A 151 -17.79 -21.37 7.78
N GLY A 152 -16.98 -22.38 7.47
CA GLY A 152 -15.53 -22.29 7.61
C GLY A 152 -14.91 -21.18 6.75
N ILE A 153 -15.45 -20.94 5.54
CA ILE A 153 -14.96 -19.85 4.66
C ILE A 153 -15.13 -18.49 5.32
N GLN A 154 -16.24 -18.25 6.03
CA GLN A 154 -16.48 -16.99 6.74
C GLN A 154 -15.55 -16.79 7.95
N GLN A 155 -14.93 -17.84 8.45
CA GLN A 155 -14.05 -17.81 9.62
C GLN A 155 -12.56 -17.68 9.29
N LEU A 156 -12.19 -17.72 8.00
CA LEU A 156 -10.79 -17.72 7.56
C LEU A 156 -10.04 -16.38 7.76
N GLY A 157 -10.69 -15.32 8.23
CA GLY A 157 -10.19 -13.95 8.17
C GLY A 157 -9.41 -13.41 9.37
N THR A 158 -8.93 -14.25 10.30
CA THR A 158 -8.16 -13.71 11.44
C THR A 158 -6.70 -13.52 11.04
N ILE A 159 -6.24 -12.27 11.03
CA ILE A 159 -4.81 -11.96 10.93
C ILE A 159 -4.07 -12.48 12.16
N ASP A 160 -2.87 -13.00 11.89
CA ASP A 160 -2.00 -13.51 12.94
C ASP A 160 -1.65 -12.40 13.95
N LYS A 161 -1.82 -12.70 15.24
CA LYS A 161 -1.43 -11.79 16.32
C LYS A 161 0.07 -11.52 16.32
N GLU A 162 0.88 -12.49 15.89
CA GLU A 162 2.32 -12.31 15.73
C GLU A 162 2.62 -11.28 14.64
N TYR A 163 1.87 -11.28 13.53
CA TYR A 163 2.00 -10.28 12.47
C TYR A 163 1.72 -8.87 12.99
N ILE A 164 0.61 -8.69 13.73
CA ILE A 164 0.24 -7.39 14.31
C ILE A 164 1.30 -6.93 15.31
N ALA A 165 1.74 -7.81 16.22
CA ALA A 165 2.74 -7.46 17.22
C ALA A 165 4.09 -7.07 16.60
N LEU A 166 4.52 -7.79 15.57
CA LEU A 166 5.74 -7.49 14.83
C LEU A 166 5.62 -6.16 14.06
N ALA A 167 4.47 -5.90 13.46
CA ALA A 167 4.24 -4.65 12.75
C ALA A 167 4.19 -3.45 13.71
N GLU A 168 3.51 -3.56 14.86
CA GLU A 168 3.56 -2.52 15.90
C GLU A 168 5.00 -2.23 16.34
N LYS A 169 5.82 -3.27 16.53
CA LYS A 169 7.24 -3.13 16.84
C LYS A 169 7.97 -2.39 15.73
N GLY A 170 7.78 -2.77 14.48
CA GLY A 170 8.35 -2.09 13.32
C GLY A 170 8.01 -0.61 13.27
N ILE A 171 6.76 -0.24 13.55
CA ILE A 171 6.36 1.18 13.60
C ILE A 171 7.15 1.93 14.68
N VAL A 172 7.29 1.34 15.88
CA VAL A 172 8.06 1.94 16.96
C VAL A 172 9.53 2.15 16.57
N TYR A 173 10.13 1.20 15.84
CA TYR A 173 11.52 1.32 15.34
C TYR A 173 11.66 2.19 14.10
N GLY A 174 10.56 2.54 13.43
CA GLY A 174 10.57 3.51 12.34
C GLY A 174 10.40 2.87 10.96
N SER A 175 10.00 1.60 10.89
CA SER A 175 9.58 1.01 9.62
C SER A 175 8.30 1.68 9.12
N TYR A 176 8.32 2.12 7.87
CA TYR A 176 7.11 2.51 7.14
C TYR A 176 6.35 1.30 6.58
N ASN A 177 7.06 0.25 6.15
CA ASN A 177 6.43 -0.99 5.70
C ASN A 177 5.57 -1.61 6.79
N ALA A 178 5.98 -1.47 8.05
CA ALA A 178 5.21 -1.91 9.20
C ALA A 178 3.90 -1.11 9.38
N ILE A 179 3.91 0.20 9.07
CA ILE A 179 2.66 0.99 9.02
C ILE A 179 1.77 0.47 7.89
N SER A 180 2.32 0.27 6.70
CA SER A 180 1.56 -0.27 5.56
C SER A 180 1.06 -1.70 5.82
N ALA A 181 1.81 -2.52 6.57
CA ALA A 181 1.41 -3.84 7.03
C ALA A 181 0.18 -3.77 7.95
N LEU A 182 0.19 -2.89 8.97
CA LEU A 182 -0.97 -2.70 9.83
C LEU A 182 -2.17 -2.12 9.09
N ALA A 183 -1.96 -1.12 8.23
CA ALA A 183 -3.03 -0.56 7.40
C ALA A 183 -3.71 -1.67 6.58
N ARG A 184 -2.94 -2.50 5.87
CA ARG A 184 -3.50 -3.64 5.12
C ARG A 184 -4.22 -4.64 6.02
N SER A 185 -3.70 -4.90 7.21
CA SER A 185 -4.30 -5.84 8.16
C SER A 185 -5.69 -5.39 8.64
N VAL A 186 -5.91 -4.08 8.79
CA VAL A 186 -7.25 -3.58 9.18
C VAL A 186 -8.16 -3.37 7.97
N GLY A 187 -7.64 -3.53 6.75
CA GLY A 187 -8.38 -3.29 5.52
C GLY A 187 -9.37 -4.39 5.16
N GLN A 188 -10.47 -3.97 4.55
CA GLN A 188 -11.46 -4.85 3.94
C GLN A 188 -11.72 -4.38 2.51
N VAL A 189 -11.95 -5.32 1.61
CA VAL A 189 -12.29 -5.03 0.21
C VAL A 189 -13.80 -4.83 0.12
N PRO A 190 -14.28 -3.68 -0.37
CA PRO A 190 -15.71 -3.46 -0.52
C PRO A 190 -16.30 -4.41 -1.58
N SER A 191 -17.58 -4.73 -1.46
CA SER A 191 -18.33 -5.49 -2.45
C SER A 191 -19.67 -4.82 -2.76
N PRO A 192 -20.11 -4.78 -4.03
CA PRO A 192 -21.42 -4.23 -4.38
C PRO A 192 -22.59 -4.98 -3.70
N ASP A 193 -22.36 -6.24 -3.29
CA ASP A 193 -23.35 -7.09 -2.64
C ASP A 193 -23.32 -7.00 -1.09
N ASP A 194 -22.47 -6.15 -0.51
CA ASP A 194 -22.38 -5.99 0.95
C ASP A 194 -23.71 -5.52 1.56
N SER A 195 -24.11 -6.17 2.65
CA SER A 195 -25.21 -5.70 3.49
C SER A 195 -24.91 -4.31 4.08
N PRO A 196 -25.92 -3.54 4.50
CA PRO A 196 -25.70 -2.25 5.16
C PRO A 196 -24.71 -2.32 6.34
N GLU A 197 -24.79 -3.39 7.13
CA GLU A 197 -23.88 -3.63 8.26
C GLU A 197 -22.44 -3.89 7.78
N GLN A 198 -22.25 -4.69 6.74
CA GLN A 198 -20.92 -4.94 6.14
C GLN A 198 -20.35 -3.66 5.52
N LYS A 199 -21.16 -2.87 4.81
CA LYS A 199 -20.73 -1.57 4.28
C LYS A 199 -20.22 -0.67 5.39
N GLN A 200 -20.94 -0.58 6.51
CA GLN A 200 -20.51 0.21 7.65
C GLN A 200 -19.18 -0.30 8.25
N GLN A 201 -19.00 -1.62 8.37
CA GLN A 201 -17.74 -2.22 8.83
C GLN A 201 -16.58 -1.94 7.87
N ASN A 202 -16.82 -2.01 6.57
CA ASN A 202 -15.83 -1.72 5.54
C ASN A 202 -15.46 -0.23 5.54
N ILE A 203 -16.42 0.68 5.71
CA ILE A 203 -16.15 2.12 5.89
C ILE A 203 -15.29 2.35 7.15
N GLN A 204 -15.60 1.68 8.27
CA GLN A 204 -14.77 1.78 9.47
C GLN A 204 -13.33 1.27 9.22
N SER A 205 -13.19 0.18 8.46
CA SER A 205 -11.90 -0.39 8.06
C SER A 205 -11.11 0.56 7.14
N LEU A 206 -11.78 1.23 6.21
CA LEU A 206 -11.20 2.29 5.37
C LEU A 206 -10.72 3.47 6.22
N ARG A 207 -11.50 3.92 7.21
CA ARG A 207 -11.10 5.01 8.10
C ARG A 207 -9.81 4.66 8.87
N GLU A 208 -9.72 3.46 9.43
CA GLU A 208 -8.50 3.03 10.16
C GLU A 208 -7.29 2.90 9.22
N GLN A 209 -7.46 2.36 8.01
CA GLN A 209 -6.42 2.34 6.97
C GLN A 209 -5.88 3.74 6.67
N LEU A 210 -6.79 4.69 6.44
CA LEU A 210 -6.43 6.07 6.15
C LEU A 210 -5.77 6.78 7.35
N ALA A 211 -6.14 6.41 8.58
CA ALA A 211 -5.48 6.93 9.77
C ALA A 211 -4.02 6.45 9.85
N PHE A 212 -3.74 5.17 9.56
CA PHE A 212 -2.36 4.69 9.46
C PHE A 212 -1.56 5.38 8.35
N MET A 213 -2.17 5.64 7.20
CA MET A 213 -1.51 6.42 6.14
C MET A 213 -1.25 7.87 6.57
N GLY A 214 -2.15 8.46 7.35
CA GLY A 214 -1.92 9.74 8.02
C GLY A 214 -0.68 9.72 8.90
N VAL A 215 -0.44 8.63 9.64
CA VAL A 215 0.78 8.45 10.44
C VAL A 215 2.01 8.42 9.55
N MET A 216 1.97 7.73 8.40
CA MET A 216 3.08 7.75 7.43
C MET A 216 3.37 9.18 6.94
N LYS A 217 2.31 9.95 6.65
CA LYS A 217 2.44 11.34 6.20
C LYS A 217 3.04 12.25 7.29
N MET A 218 2.56 12.13 8.53
CA MET A 218 3.10 12.89 9.67
C MET A 218 4.58 12.60 9.95
N ARG A 219 5.07 11.44 9.54
CA ARG A 219 6.46 11.02 9.74
C ARG A 219 7.43 11.50 8.64
N GLY A 220 6.95 12.23 7.62
CA GLY A 220 7.76 12.71 6.49
C GLY A 220 7.58 11.87 5.20
N GLY A 221 6.74 10.85 5.22
CA GLY A 221 6.57 9.91 4.09
C GLY A 221 5.49 10.29 3.08
N GLY A 222 4.79 11.42 3.26
CA GLY A 222 3.59 11.75 2.49
C GLY A 222 3.81 11.78 0.97
N GLU A 223 4.85 12.48 0.53
CA GLU A 223 5.14 12.67 -0.91
C GLU A 223 5.85 11.43 -1.49
N LEU A 224 6.76 10.85 -0.71
CA LEU A 224 7.54 9.66 -1.07
C LEU A 224 6.69 8.42 -1.36
N TYR A 225 5.69 8.14 -0.53
CA TYR A 225 4.86 6.93 -0.67
C TYR A 225 3.62 7.17 -1.50
N SER A 226 3.52 8.35 -2.13
CA SER A 226 2.32 8.73 -2.86
C SER A 226 1.09 8.46 -2.01
N THR A 227 1.12 8.77 -0.71
CA THR A 227 0.05 8.39 0.23
C THR A 227 -1.28 8.96 -0.22
N ASP A 228 -1.24 10.13 -0.87
CA ASP A 228 -2.41 10.76 -1.46
C ASP A 228 -2.91 9.98 -2.70
N ILE A 229 -2.03 9.43 -3.54
CA ILE A 229 -2.42 8.56 -4.67
C ILE A 229 -3.03 7.26 -4.16
N LEU A 230 -2.40 6.59 -3.20
CA LEU A 230 -2.90 5.37 -2.59
C LEU A 230 -4.26 5.59 -1.90
N LYS A 231 -4.41 6.72 -1.19
CA LYS A 231 -5.68 7.16 -0.62
C LYS A 231 -6.75 7.30 -1.70
N GLU A 232 -6.48 8.06 -2.76
CA GLU A 232 -7.44 8.24 -3.84
C GLU A 232 -7.79 6.93 -4.54
N HIS A 233 -6.83 6.03 -4.72
CA HIS A 233 -7.07 4.72 -5.28
C HIS A 233 -8.02 3.89 -4.42
N MET A 234 -7.82 3.86 -3.10
CA MET A 234 -8.75 3.20 -2.17
C MET A 234 -10.14 3.84 -2.21
N LEU A 235 -10.23 5.17 -2.18
CA LEU A 235 -11.51 5.87 -2.27
C LEU A 235 -12.24 5.54 -3.57
N ASN A 236 -11.51 5.44 -4.69
CA ASN A 236 -12.08 5.08 -5.98
C ASN A 236 -12.63 3.65 -6.02
N TRP A 237 -12.01 2.69 -5.33
CA TRP A 237 -12.57 1.35 -5.17
C TRP A 237 -13.90 1.38 -4.44
N TYR A 238 -13.97 2.09 -3.31
CA TYR A 238 -15.20 2.22 -2.54
C TYR A 238 -16.29 2.96 -3.32
N ARG A 239 -15.95 4.06 -4.02
CA ARG A 239 -16.88 4.79 -4.90
C ARG A 239 -17.43 3.89 -6.00
N LYS A 240 -16.59 3.06 -6.61
CA LYS A 240 -16.99 2.14 -7.68
C LYS A 240 -17.99 1.10 -7.19
N ASP A 241 -17.73 0.49 -6.03
CA ASP A 241 -18.54 -0.65 -5.56
C ASP A 241 -19.78 -0.22 -4.77
N TYR A 242 -19.74 0.91 -4.07
CA TYR A 242 -20.89 1.44 -3.32
C TYR A 242 -21.70 2.50 -4.08
N GLY A 243 -21.11 3.14 -5.10
CA GLY A 243 -21.79 4.12 -5.96
C GLY A 243 -21.90 5.53 -5.38
N GLU A 244 -21.22 5.82 -4.27
CA GLU A 244 -21.29 7.09 -3.55
C GLU A 244 -19.93 7.49 -2.93
N GLU A 245 -19.83 8.74 -2.45
CA GLU A 245 -18.64 9.17 -1.69
C GLU A 245 -18.58 8.40 -0.37
N PRO A 246 -17.53 7.61 -0.12
CA PRO A 246 -17.51 6.69 1.03
C PRO A 246 -17.25 7.37 2.37
N LEU A 247 -16.81 8.62 2.38
CA LEU A 247 -16.44 9.35 3.60
C LEU A 247 -17.21 10.67 3.71
N SER A 248 -17.79 10.90 4.88
CA SER A 248 -18.39 12.16 5.27
C SER A 248 -17.36 13.15 5.84
N ALA A 249 -17.78 14.38 6.11
CA ALA A 249 -16.94 15.35 6.83
C ALA A 249 -16.57 14.87 8.25
N GLU A 250 -17.50 14.19 8.93
CA GLU A 250 -17.25 13.59 10.26
C GLU A 250 -16.21 12.47 10.17
N ASP A 251 -16.22 11.69 9.08
CA ASP A 251 -15.20 10.65 8.86
C ASP A 251 -13.81 11.26 8.67
N HIS A 252 -13.69 12.37 7.94
CA HIS A 252 -12.42 13.08 7.80
C HIS A 252 -11.89 13.61 9.12
N GLU A 253 -12.74 14.21 9.95
CA GLU A 253 -12.36 14.68 11.28
C GLU A 253 -11.91 13.52 12.17
N TRP A 254 -12.64 12.41 12.16
CA TRP A 254 -12.26 11.20 12.90
C TRP A 254 -10.93 10.63 12.42
N ILE A 255 -10.70 10.53 11.11
CA ILE A 255 -9.44 10.02 10.54
C ILE A 255 -8.27 10.88 11.02
N ASN A 256 -8.44 12.21 11.03
CA ASN A 256 -7.41 13.12 11.51
C ASN A 256 -7.13 12.93 13.00
N ASN A 257 -8.17 12.87 13.83
CA ASN A 257 -8.01 12.64 15.28
C ASN A 257 -7.34 11.28 15.55
N ARG A 258 -7.80 10.22 14.88
CA ARG A 258 -7.25 8.87 14.99
C ARG A 258 -5.80 8.81 14.53
N THR A 259 -5.44 9.54 13.48
CA THR A 259 -4.06 9.68 13.00
C THR A 259 -3.16 10.23 14.12
N HIS A 260 -3.57 11.32 14.77
CA HIS A 260 -2.82 11.91 15.88
C HIS A 260 -2.73 10.97 17.08
N GLU A 261 -3.80 10.25 17.43
CA GLU A 261 -3.77 9.25 18.49
C GLU A 261 -2.75 8.15 18.21
N LEU A 262 -2.78 7.57 17.01
CA LEU A 262 -1.84 6.53 16.59
C LEU A 262 -0.40 7.05 16.59
N TYR A 263 -0.16 8.23 16.02
CA TYR A 263 1.17 8.88 16.03
C TYR A 263 1.68 9.04 17.46
N ASN A 264 0.89 9.65 18.35
CA ASN A 264 1.27 9.89 19.75
C ASN A 264 1.51 8.59 20.51
N HIS A 265 0.69 7.56 20.27
CA HIS A 265 0.85 6.23 20.87
C HIS A 265 2.20 5.59 20.52
N TYR A 266 2.54 5.54 19.23
CA TYR A 266 3.82 4.96 18.81
C TYR A 266 5.01 5.84 19.18
N GLN A 267 4.84 7.16 19.19
CA GLN A 267 5.86 8.11 19.64
C GLN A 267 6.19 7.92 21.12
N ALA A 268 5.18 7.71 21.96
CA ALA A 268 5.38 7.43 23.38
C ALA A 268 6.14 6.11 23.59
N LYS A 269 5.74 5.03 22.91
CA LYS A 269 6.48 3.75 22.94
C LYS A 269 7.94 3.90 22.51
N ARG A 270 8.19 4.74 21.50
CA ARG A 270 9.55 5.04 21.00
C ARG A 270 10.40 5.76 22.06
N HIS A 271 9.81 6.71 22.79
CA HIS A 271 10.45 7.39 23.92
C HIS A 271 10.74 6.45 25.09
N GLU A 272 9.84 5.50 25.40
CA GLU A 272 10.07 4.48 26.43
C GLU A 272 11.30 3.61 26.13
N LEU A 273 11.63 3.42 24.85
CA LEU A 273 12.84 2.72 24.39
C LEU A 273 14.08 3.62 24.25
N GLY A 274 13.97 4.93 24.50
CA GLY A 274 15.06 5.88 24.35
C GLY A 274 15.44 6.21 22.90
N LEU A 275 14.54 5.94 21.94
CA LEU A 275 14.79 6.12 20.50
C LEU A 275 14.47 7.54 19.98
N GLY A 276 14.03 8.45 20.85
CA GLY A 276 13.71 9.84 20.49
C GLY A 276 12.44 10.00 19.66
N ASP A 277 12.28 11.19 19.08
CA ASP A 277 11.17 11.52 18.19
C ASP A 277 11.24 10.73 16.87
N PHE A 278 10.10 10.53 16.21
CA PHE A 278 10.11 10.12 14.82
C PHE A 278 10.77 11.23 13.99
N ASP A 279 11.93 10.92 13.41
CA ASP A 279 12.58 11.75 12.40
C ASP A 279 12.77 10.90 11.15
N ASN A 280 11.85 11.04 10.20
CA ASN A 280 12.03 10.49 8.85
C ASN A 280 11.77 11.60 7.84
N GLU A 281 12.07 12.84 8.25
CA GLU A 281 12.05 13.96 7.33
C GLU A 281 13.10 13.69 6.27
N PRO A 282 12.74 13.68 4.97
CA PRO A 282 13.70 13.38 3.94
C PRO A 282 14.81 14.44 3.95
N PRO A 283 16.09 14.05 3.90
CA PRO A 283 17.19 14.99 3.72
C PRO A 283 16.93 15.90 2.52
N LYS A 284 17.47 17.11 2.56
CA LYS A 284 17.26 18.11 1.50
C LYS A 284 17.61 17.54 0.11
N GLU A 285 18.66 16.73 0.04
CA GLU A 285 19.12 16.05 -1.16
C GLU A 285 18.06 15.08 -1.70
N VAL A 286 17.35 14.36 -0.83
CA VAL A 286 16.24 13.48 -1.19
C VAL A 286 15.06 14.30 -1.71
N LYS A 287 14.70 15.39 -1.02
CA LYS A 287 13.65 16.31 -1.46
C LYS A 287 13.94 16.91 -2.84
N GLU A 288 15.14 17.45 -3.03
CA GLU A 288 15.59 17.99 -4.31
C GLU A 288 15.57 16.92 -5.42
N PHE A 289 15.92 15.66 -5.08
CA PHE A 289 15.87 14.56 -6.02
C PHE A 289 14.44 14.26 -6.46
N LEU A 290 13.47 14.29 -5.53
CA LEU A 290 12.05 14.05 -5.81
C LEU A 290 11.36 15.24 -6.49
N GLY A 291 11.96 16.43 -6.45
CA GLY A 291 11.45 17.64 -7.11
C GLY A 291 10.66 18.56 -6.17
N GLU A 292 10.93 18.48 -4.87
CA GLU A 292 10.41 19.37 -3.82
C GLU A 292 11.23 20.65 -3.63
#